data_AF-A0A2U3KBF2-F1
#
_entry.id   AF-A0A2U3KBF2-F1
#
_cell.length_a   1.000
_cell.length_b   1.000
_cell.length_c   1.000
_cell.angle_alpha   90.00
_cell.angle_beta   90.00
_cell.angle_gamma   90.00
#
_symmetry.space_group_name_H-M   'P 1'
#
loop_
_entity.id
_entity.type
_entity.pdbx_description
1 polymer ?
#
loop_
_entity_poly.entity_id
_entity_poly.type
_entity_poly.pdbx_seq_one_letter_code
_entity_poly.pdbx_strand_id
1 'polypeptide(L)' 'MYYIIRRGDSLHSIAVHYGTTVSNLMALNPQISNPHKIHVGERILISSKSKKWGSNESSQHRGR' A
#
# COMPACT_ATOMS: atom_id res chain seq x y z
N MET A 1 5.45 -0.38 4.03
CA MET A 1 5.31 1.08 4.22
C MET A 1 4.02 1.34 4.96
N TYR A 2 4.11 2.03 6.11
CA TYR A 2 2.95 2.33 6.97
C TYR A 2 2.55 3.80 6.84
N TYR A 3 1.25 4.07 6.96
CA TYR A 3 0.67 5.41 6.99
C TYR A 3 -0.22 5.55 8.22
N ILE A 4 -0.22 6.73 8.84
CA ILE A 4 -1.08 7.06 9.98
C ILE A 4 -2.21 7.94 9.46
N ILE A 5 -3.44 7.45 9.63
CA ILE A 5 -4.64 8.12 9.13
C ILE A 5 -4.83 9.46 9.84
N ARG A 6 -5.10 10.53 9.08
CA ARG A 6 -5.38 11.87 9.59
C ARG A 6 -6.86 12.21 9.47
N ARG A 7 -7.31 13.22 10.22
CA ARG A 7 -8.69 13.73 10.10
C ARG A 7 -8.94 14.17 8.66
N GLY A 8 -10.00 13.65 8.06
CA GLY A 8 -10.37 13.93 6.67
C GLY A 8 -9.81 12.94 5.64
N ASP A 9 -8.90 12.04 6.05
CA ASP A 9 -8.45 10.98 5.16
C ASP A 9 -9.54 9.93 4.93
N SER A 10 -9.51 9.33 3.74
CA SER A 10 -10.35 8.21 3.34
C SER A 10 -9.48 7.15 2.69
N LEU A 11 -9.84 5.88 2.85
CA LEU A 11 -9.11 4.78 2.20
C LEU A 11 -9.00 4.97 0.68
N HIS A 12 -10.02 5.56 0.06
CA HIS A 12 -9.99 5.93 -1.35
C HIS A 12 -8.92 6.99 -1.67
N SER A 13 -8.92 8.12 -0.96
CA SER A 13 -7.93 9.20 -1.18
C SER A 13 -6.51 8.72 -0.92
N ILE A 14 -6.30 7.93 0.13
CA ILE A 14 -5.01 7.31 0.45
C ILE A 14 -4.59 6.36 -0.69
N ALA A 15 -5.49 5.49 -1.16
CA ALA A 15 -5.20 4.56 -2.23
C ALA A 15 -4.74 5.28 -3.51
N VAL A 16 -5.49 6.31 -3.93
CA VAL A 16 -5.15 7.15 -5.10
C VAL A 16 -3.82 7.86 -4.89
N HIS A 17 -3.60 8.46 -3.71
CA HIS A 17 -2.38 9.19 -3.40
C HIS A 17 -1.12 8.31 -3.47
N TYR A 18 -1.23 7.05 -3.05
CA TYR A 18 -0.12 6.09 -3.06
C TYR A 18 -0.09 5.17 -4.30
N GLY A 19 -0.97 5.39 -5.27
CA GLY A 19 -1.03 4.57 -6.50
C GLY A 19 -1.40 3.11 -6.23
N THR A 20 -2.27 2.86 -5.25
CA THR A 20 -2.81 1.53 -4.92
C THR A 20 -4.34 1.54 -4.96
N THR A 21 -4.98 0.45 -4.58
CA THR A 21 -6.44 0.32 -4.57
C THR A 21 -6.96 0.05 -3.16
N VAL A 22 -8.20 0.47 -2.89
CA VAL A 22 -8.86 0.21 -1.59
C VAL A 22 -8.89 -1.29 -1.29
N SER A 23 -9.17 -2.12 -2.30
CA SER A 23 -9.15 -3.58 -2.15
C SER A 23 -7.77 -4.10 -1.71
N ASN A 24 -6.69 -3.60 -2.32
CA ASN A 24 -5.34 -3.96 -1.90
C ASN A 24 -5.01 -3.47 -0.49
N LEU A 25 -5.45 -2.25 -0.12
CA LEU A 25 -5.30 -1.75 1.24
C LEU A 25 -6.06 -2.62 2.25
N MET A 26 -7.28 -3.06 1.94
CA MET A 26 -8.04 -3.97 2.81
C MET A 26 -7.38 -5.35 2.90
N ALA A 27 -6.87 -5.89 1.80
CA ALA A 27 -6.14 -7.16 1.80
C ALA A 27 -4.87 -7.10 2.67
N LEU A 28 -4.19 -5.94 2.69
CA LEU A 28 -3.02 -5.71 3.52
C LEU A 28 -3.35 -5.40 4.99
N ASN A 29 -4.59 -4.99 5.29
CA ASN A 29 -5.04 -4.58 6.61
C ASN A 29 -6.31 -5.36 7.00
N PRO A 30 -6.18 -6.66 7.33
CA PRO A 30 -7.32 -7.49 7.71
C PRO A 30 -8.04 -6.99 8.97
N GLN A 31 -7.40 -6.12 9.77
CA GLN A 31 -8.07 -5.47 10.90
C GLN A 31 -9.15 -4.45 10.48
N ILE A 32 -9.15 -3.98 9.22
CA ILE A 32 -10.14 -3.03 8.71
C ILE A 32 -11.27 -3.82 8.06
N SER A 33 -12.33 -4.08 8.82
CA SER A 33 -13.53 -4.72 8.27
C SER A 33 -14.37 -3.77 7.43
N ASN A 34 -14.38 -2.48 7.76
CA ASN A 34 -15.16 -1.47 7.06
C ASN A 34 -14.26 -0.35 6.50
N PRO A 35 -14.19 -0.18 5.17
CA PRO A 35 -13.34 0.86 4.57
C PRO A 35 -13.83 2.29 4.86
N HIS A 36 -15.09 2.45 5.29
CA HIS A 36 -15.66 3.73 5.67
C HIS A 36 -15.52 4.01 7.17
N LYS A 37 -15.08 3.02 7.96
CA LYS A 37 -14.87 3.15 9.41
C LYS A 37 -13.38 3.05 9.71
N ILE A 38 -12.65 4.07 9.30
CA ILE A 38 -11.23 4.21 9.65
C ILE A 38 -11.06 5.28 10.73
N HIS A 39 -10.18 5.03 11.69
CA HIS A 39 -9.95 5.93 12.81
C HIS A 39 -8.72 6.80 12.58
N VAL A 40 -8.83 8.06 13.00
CA VAL A 40 -7.70 8.98 12.97
C VAL A 40 -6.67 8.52 14.00
N GLY A 41 -5.39 8.51 13.60
CA GLY A 41 -4.30 7.95 14.39
C GLY A 41 -4.08 6.45 14.17
N GLU A 42 -4.95 5.79 13.41
CA GLU A 42 -4.77 4.37 13.08
C GLU A 42 -3.63 4.19 12.08
N ARG A 43 -2.79 3.17 12.31
CA ARG A 43 -1.65 2.83 11.46
C ARG A 43 -2.03 1.72 10.50
N ILE A 44 -1.99 2.03 9.20
CA ILE A 44 -2.34 1.10 8.12
C ILE A 44 -1.14 0.81 7.23
N LEU A 45 -1.07 -0.42 6.71
CA LEU A 45 -0.06 -0.87 5.77
C LEU A 45 -0.50 -0.52 4.34
N ILE A 46 0.22 0.40 3.69
CA ILE A 46 -0.12 0.84 2.33
C ILE A 46 0.50 -0.05 1.26
N SER A 47 1.70 -0.56 1.55
CA SER A 47 2.40 -1.44 0.63
C SER A 47 3.27 -2.41 1.43
N SER A 48 3.05 -3.69 1.18
CA SER A 48 3.96 -4.77 1.55
C SER A 48 5.11 -4.92 0.56
N LYS A 49 5.58 -3.82 -0.06
CA LYS A 49 6.97 -3.77 -0.54
C LYS A 49 7.89 -3.97 0.67
N SER A 50 7.95 -5.21 1.17
CA SER A 50 9.16 -5.79 1.65
C SER A 50 10.12 -5.54 0.52
N LYS A 51 11.08 -4.67 0.81
CA LYS A 51 12.21 -4.46 -0.06
C LYS A 51 12.89 -5.83 -0.19
N LYS A 52 12.47 -6.65 -1.17
CA LYS A 52 13.37 -7.61 -1.81
C LYS A 52 14.35 -6.76 -2.62
N TRP A 53 15.25 -6.12 -1.89
CA TRP A 53 16.54 -5.78 -2.43
C TRP A 53 17.30 -7.10 -2.53
N GLY A 54 17.27 -7.68 -3.73
CA GLY A 54 18.01 -8.91 -4.03
C GLY A 54 17.20 -9.93 -4.81
N SER A 55 16.98 -9.69 -6.10
CA SER A 55 16.97 -10.75 -7.10
C SER A 55 17.21 -10.15 -8.48
N ASN A 56 18.49 -10.07 -8.83
CA ASN A 56 19.07 -10.11 -10.17
C ASN A 56 18.09 -9.95 -11.34
N GLU A 57 18.04 -8.75 -11.92
CA GLU A 57 17.78 -8.62 -13.35
C GLU A 57 19.10 -8.90 -14.08
N SER A 58 19.46 -10.18 -14.13
CA SER A 58 20.49 -10.68 -15.02
C SER A 58 19.92 -10.80 -16.43
N SER A 59 20.55 -10.05 -17.34
CA SER A 59 20.80 -10.43 -18.73
C SER A 59 19.62 -10.44 -19.69
N GLN A 60 19.56 -9.41 -20.54
CA GLN A 60 19.44 -9.60 -22.00
C GLN A 60 20.10 -8.44 -22.76
N HIS A 61 21.44 -8.49 -22.75
CA HIS A 61 22.29 -7.84 -23.74
C HIS A 61 22.41 -8.81 -24.94
N ARG A 62 21.60 -8.62 -25.98
CA ARG A 62 21.88 -9.05 -27.36
C ARG A 62 21.23 -7.98 -28.23
N GLY A 63 21.98 -7.06 -28.84
CA GLY A 63 23.03 -7.38 -29.79
C GLY A 63 22.36 -7.71 -31.12
N ARG A 64 22.12 -6.69 -31.93
CA ARG A 64 21.95 -6.76 -33.37
C ARG A 64 22.88 -5.73 -33.99
#